data_AF-A0A7W1UM67-F1
#
_entry.id   AF-A0A7W1UM67-F1
#
_cell.length_a   1.000
_cell.length_b   1.000
_cell.length_c   1.000
_cell.angle_alpha   90.00
_cell.angle_beta   90.00
_cell.angle_gamma   90.00
#
_symmetry.space_group_name_H-M   'P 1'
#
loop_
_entity.id
_entity.type
_entity.pdbx_description
1 polymer ?
#
loop_
_entity_poly.entity_id
_entity_poly.type
_entity_poly.pdbx_seq_one_letter_code
_entity_poly.pdbx_strand_id
1 'polypeptide(L)'
;MSENNRLTEVLHAFGPSDVSCLVALRALAALAGVGGTLAVDDLLEGMEAEYRRVYPSPATADGDPAAAGEMSRFPAPATLDYLREHVLPRLAEQGAAESHSNGSSGVVWLTPWLTEARANDPAGVVSSVDARITELLAASTPALSPQLPTRRGSTLRAEGLV
;
A
#
# COMPACT_ATOMS: atom_id res chain seq x y z
N MET A 1 -13.49 6.20 -23.13
CA MET A 1 -12.49 6.38 -22.05
C MET A 1 -11.37 5.39 -22.32
N SER A 2 -10.13 5.84 -22.43
CA SER A 2 -8.98 4.94 -22.58
C SER A 2 -8.77 4.16 -21.29
N GLU A 3 -8.35 2.90 -21.37
CA GLU A 3 -8.17 1.99 -20.22
C GLU A 3 -7.24 2.57 -19.14
N ASN A 4 -6.22 3.33 -19.55
CA ASN A 4 -5.33 4.06 -18.64
C ASN A 4 -6.05 5.09 -17.76
N ASN A 5 -7.13 5.71 -18.26
CA ASN A 5 -7.91 6.64 -17.47
C ASN A 5 -8.70 5.93 -16.39
N ARG A 6 -9.26 4.75 -16.72
CA ARG A 6 -10.02 3.91 -15.78
C ARG A 6 -9.13 3.33 -14.68
N LEU A 7 -7.94 2.83 -15.03
CA LEU A 7 -6.98 2.35 -14.03
C LEU A 7 -6.62 3.47 -13.04
N THR A 8 -6.32 4.66 -13.55
CA THR A 8 -6.00 5.82 -12.70
C THR A 8 -7.16 6.16 -11.76
N GLU A 9 -8.39 6.23 -12.28
CA GLU A 9 -9.59 6.51 -11.46
C GLU A 9 -9.75 5.48 -10.33
N VAL A 10 -9.61 4.19 -10.63
CA VAL A 10 -9.71 3.11 -9.62
C VAL A 10 -8.59 3.22 -8.57
N LEU A 11 -7.35 3.47 -8.98
CA LEU A 11 -6.22 3.61 -8.06
C LEU A 11 -6.36 4.84 -7.15
N HIS A 12 -6.90 5.94 -7.67
CA HIS A 12 -7.14 7.16 -6.90
C HIS A 12 -8.36 7.06 -5.95
N ALA A 13 -9.27 6.12 -6.20
CA ALA A 13 -10.38 5.85 -5.28
C ALA A 13 -9.92 5.18 -3.97
N PHE A 14 -8.74 4.56 -3.95
CA PHE A 14 -8.10 4.08 -2.74
C PHE A 14 -7.40 5.24 -2.00
N GLY A 15 -7.82 5.45 -0.76
CA GLY A 15 -7.28 6.48 0.13
C GLY A 15 -6.12 5.99 1.00
N PRO A 16 -5.61 6.84 1.91
CA PRO A 16 -4.51 6.49 2.81
C PRO A 16 -4.77 5.25 3.67
N SER A 17 -6.03 4.99 4.02
CA SER A 17 -6.42 3.80 4.81
C SER A 17 -6.52 2.52 3.97
N ASP A 18 -6.38 2.59 2.65
CA ASP A 18 -6.60 1.49 1.72
C ASP A 18 -5.29 0.91 1.15
N VAL A 19 -4.13 1.19 1.76
CA VAL A 19 -2.84 0.65 1.30
C VAL A 19 -2.87 -0.89 1.21
N SER A 20 -3.56 -1.56 2.13
CA SER A 20 -3.79 -3.01 2.11
C SER A 20 -4.47 -3.48 0.83
N CYS A 21 -5.39 -2.69 0.28
CA CYS A 21 -6.10 -3.00 -0.97
C CYS A 21 -5.16 -2.88 -2.17
N LEU A 22 -4.30 -1.87 -2.20
CA LEU A 22 -3.31 -1.70 -3.26
C LEU A 22 -2.24 -2.81 -3.22
N VAL A 23 -1.81 -3.21 -2.03
CA VAL A 23 -0.91 -4.36 -1.83
C VAL A 23 -1.55 -5.65 -2.34
N ALA A 24 -2.81 -5.91 -1.99
CA ALA A 24 -3.56 -7.06 -2.49
C ALA A 24 -3.73 -7.02 -4.01
N LEU A 25 -4.05 -5.85 -4.58
CA LEU A 25 -4.19 -5.68 -6.02
C LEU A 25 -2.88 -5.98 -6.75
N ARG A 26 -1.75 -5.53 -6.20
CA ARG A 26 -0.43 -5.82 -6.75
C ARG A 26 -0.11 -7.32 -6.69
N ALA A 27 -0.33 -7.96 -5.55
CA ALA A 27 -0.11 -9.39 -5.38
C ALA A 27 -0.99 -10.19 -6.36
N LEU A 28 -2.26 -9.83 -6.48
CA LEU A 28 -3.19 -10.45 -7.42
C LEU A 28 -2.74 -10.25 -8.88
N ALA A 29 -2.30 -9.03 -9.24
CA ALA A 29 -1.75 -8.74 -10.55
C ALA A 29 -0.38 -9.40 -10.81
N ALA A 30 0.36 -9.81 -9.79
CA ALA A 30 1.60 -10.58 -9.97
C ALA A 30 1.30 -12.07 -10.16
N LEU A 31 0.40 -12.62 -9.34
CA LEU A 31 0.19 -14.06 -9.18
C LEU A 31 -0.91 -14.64 -10.07
N ALA A 32 -2.03 -13.92 -10.28
CA ALA A 32 -3.09 -14.43 -11.13
C ALA A 32 -2.56 -14.54 -12.57
N GLY A 33 -2.80 -15.66 -13.25
CA GLY A 33 -2.64 -15.72 -14.71
C GLY A 33 -3.56 -14.69 -15.39
N VAL A 34 -3.34 -14.37 -16.67
CA VAL A 34 -4.29 -13.55 -17.43
C VAL A 34 -5.63 -14.32 -17.49
N GLY A 35 -6.68 -13.78 -16.87
CA GLY A 35 -7.99 -14.44 -16.73
C GLY A 35 -8.00 -15.60 -15.73
N GLY A 36 -6.92 -15.76 -14.96
CA GLY A 36 -6.79 -16.80 -13.96
C GLY A 36 -7.45 -16.41 -12.63
N THR A 37 -7.95 -17.42 -11.93
CA THR A 37 -8.36 -17.30 -10.52
C THR A 37 -7.17 -17.63 -9.62
N LEU A 38 -7.13 -17.00 -8.45
CA LEU A 38 -6.15 -17.23 -7.39
C LEU A 38 -6.90 -17.66 -6.13
N ALA A 39 -6.39 -18.62 -5.37
CA ALA A 39 -6.98 -18.94 -4.08
C ALA A 39 -6.77 -17.78 -3.10
N VAL A 40 -7.73 -17.55 -2.21
CA VAL A 40 -7.63 -16.47 -1.20
C VAL A 40 -6.42 -16.70 -0.27
N ASP A 41 -6.08 -17.96 0.02
CA ASP A 41 -4.90 -18.31 0.81
C ASP A 41 -3.59 -17.95 0.08
N ASP A 42 -3.50 -18.23 -1.22
CA ASP A 42 -2.34 -17.86 -2.04
C ASP A 42 -2.23 -16.33 -2.18
N LEU A 43 -3.37 -15.62 -2.27
CA LEU A 43 -3.38 -14.16 -2.26
C LEU A 43 -2.83 -13.63 -0.94
N LEU A 44 -3.18 -14.25 0.20
CA LEU A 44 -2.67 -13.82 1.49
C LEU A 44 -1.14 -13.96 1.57
N GLU A 45 -0.60 -15.09 1.14
CA GLU A 45 0.86 -15.30 1.09
C GLU A 45 1.54 -14.27 0.17
N GLY A 46 0.93 -13.99 -0.99
CA GLY A 46 1.37 -12.93 -1.90
C GLY A 46 1.37 -11.54 -1.25
N MET A 47 0.31 -11.19 -0.51
CA MET A 47 0.23 -9.94 0.22
C MET A 47 1.33 -9.82 1.28
N GLU A 48 1.62 -10.89 2.02
CA GLU A 48 2.70 -10.90 3.01
C GLU A 48 4.09 -10.66 2.38
N ALA A 49 4.33 -11.24 1.19
CA ALA A 49 5.54 -11.00 0.44
C ALA A 49 5.64 -9.53 -0.02
N GLU A 50 4.54 -8.96 -0.48
CA GLU A 50 4.47 -7.55 -0.88
C GLU A 50 4.63 -6.59 0.29
N TYR A 51 4.02 -6.88 1.44
CA TYR A 51 4.24 -6.08 2.66
C TYR A 51 5.70 -6.04 3.07
N ARG A 52 6.41 -7.17 3.00
CA ARG A 52 7.86 -7.21 3.28
C ARG A 52 8.68 -6.39 2.28
N ARG A 53 8.23 -6.30 1.02
CA ARG A 53 8.88 -5.46 0.00
C ARG A 53 8.63 -3.98 0.23
N VAL A 54 7.40 -3.62 0.59
CA VAL A 54 6.96 -2.22 0.79
C VAL A 54 7.50 -1.67 2.12
N TYR A 55 7.52 -2.49 3.16
CA TYR A 55 8.05 -2.18 4.49
C TYR A 55 9.22 -3.11 4.81
N PRO A 56 10.39 -2.90 4.19
CA PRO A 56 11.57 -3.67 4.54
C PRO A 56 11.87 -3.45 6.02
N SER A 57 11.90 -4.53 6.80
CA SER A 57 12.18 -4.45 8.22
C SER A 57 13.54 -3.75 8.44
N PRO A 58 13.63 -2.75 9.34
CA PRO A 58 14.89 -2.06 9.59
C PRO A 58 15.97 -2.96 10.22
N ALA A 59 15.63 -4.21 10.59
CA ALA A 59 16.58 -5.19 11.12
C ALA A 59 17.79 -5.49 10.19
N THR A 60 17.73 -5.10 8.91
CA THR A 60 18.87 -5.22 7.96
C THR A 60 19.59 -3.92 7.65
N ALA A 61 19.15 -2.77 8.16
CA ALA A 61 19.81 -1.48 7.95
C ALA A 61 20.21 -0.91 9.32
N ASP A 62 21.46 -1.18 9.72
CA ASP A 62 22.19 -0.56 10.84
C ASP A 62 21.33 0.17 11.89
N GLY A 63 20.70 -0.61 12.78
CA GLY A 63 20.56 -0.25 14.19
C GLY A 63 19.82 1.03 14.56
N ASP A 64 18.81 1.50 13.81
CA ASP A 64 17.95 2.59 14.27
C ASP A 64 16.56 2.08 14.77
N PRO A 65 16.36 1.92 16.09
CA PRO A 65 15.10 1.46 16.67
C PRO A 65 13.95 2.46 16.50
N ALA A 66 14.20 3.70 16.08
CA ALA A 66 13.15 4.67 15.78
C ALA A 66 12.33 4.30 14.53
N ALA A 67 12.97 3.69 13.52
CA ALA A 67 12.31 3.23 12.29
C ALA A 67 11.38 2.02 12.54
N ALA A 68 11.68 1.19 13.54
CA ALA A 68 10.84 0.06 13.93
C ALA A 68 9.51 0.51 14.58
N GLY A 69 9.48 1.69 15.21
CA GLY A 69 8.26 2.26 15.80
C GLY A 69 7.26 2.80 14.78
N GLU A 70 7.72 3.18 13.58
CA GLU A 70 6.87 3.69 12.50
C GLU A 70 6.08 2.57 11.80
N MET A 71 6.63 1.35 11.77
CA MET A 71 5.92 0.15 11.29
C MET A 71 4.74 -0.27 12.17
N SER A 72 4.66 0.20 13.43
CA SER A 72 3.56 -0.14 14.35
C SER A 72 2.25 0.63 14.06
N ARG A 73 2.24 1.56 13.10
CA ARG A 73 1.05 2.32 12.70
C ARG A 73 0.30 1.74 11.51
N PHE A 74 0.86 0.72 10.86
CA PHE A 74 0.21 0.04 9.75
C PHE A 74 -0.49 -1.22 10.27
N PRO A 75 -1.68 -1.55 9.73
CA PRO A 75 -2.51 -2.61 10.26
C PRO A 75 -1.73 -3.93 10.30
N ALA A 76 -1.87 -4.58 11.45
CA ALA A 76 -1.40 -5.91 11.84
C ALA A 76 -1.37 -6.94 10.68
N PRO A 77 -0.56 -8.02 10.77
CA PRO A 77 -0.39 -9.02 9.72
C PRO A 77 -1.74 -9.39 9.12
N ALA A 78 -1.85 -9.26 7.79
CA ALA A 78 -3.05 -9.63 7.07
C ALA A 78 -3.47 -11.03 7.56
N THR A 79 -4.66 -11.15 8.12
CA THR A 79 -5.26 -12.45 8.39
C THR A 79 -6.20 -12.78 7.24
N LEU A 80 -6.54 -14.06 7.09
CA LEU A 80 -7.58 -14.46 6.14
C LEU A 80 -8.90 -13.73 6.40
N ASP A 81 -9.24 -13.51 7.67
CA ASP A 81 -10.45 -12.80 8.06
C ASP A 81 -10.38 -11.32 7.63
N TYR A 82 -9.26 -10.63 7.91
CA TYR A 82 -9.09 -9.25 7.47
C TYR A 82 -9.15 -9.11 5.93
N LEU A 83 -8.50 -10.03 5.21
CA LEU A 83 -8.56 -10.08 3.76
C LEU A 83 -10.00 -10.23 3.25
N ARG A 84 -10.76 -11.16 3.84
CA ARG A 84 -12.16 -11.44 3.44
C ARG A 84 -13.14 -10.35 3.84
N GLU A 85 -12.98 -9.76 5.02
CA GLU A 85 -13.95 -8.81 5.58
C GLU A 85 -13.70 -7.37 5.12
N HIS A 86 -12.46 -7.01 4.81
CA HIS A 86 -12.11 -5.61 4.52
C HIS A 86 -11.50 -5.41 3.13
N VAL A 87 -10.58 -6.28 2.72
CA VAL A 87 -9.82 -6.05 1.48
C VAL A 87 -10.59 -6.48 0.24
N LEU A 88 -11.08 -7.72 0.20
CA LEU A 88 -11.81 -8.24 -0.97
C LEU A 88 -13.10 -7.44 -1.27
N PRO A 89 -13.95 -7.08 -0.28
CA PRO A 89 -15.13 -6.26 -0.56
C PRO A 89 -14.75 -4.90 -1.13
N ARG A 90 -13.69 -4.28 -0.61
CA ARG A 90 -13.23 -2.97 -1.09
C ARG A 90 -12.69 -3.05 -2.52
N LEU A 91 -11.95 -4.10 -2.87
CA LEU A 91 -11.51 -4.34 -4.24
C LEU A 91 -12.70 -4.55 -5.20
N ALA A 92 -13.75 -5.23 -4.74
CA ALA A 92 -14.97 -5.44 -5.51
C ALA A 92 -15.77 -4.15 -5.69
N GLU A 93 -15.92 -3.33 -4.64
CA GLU A 93 -16.57 -2.01 -4.72
C GLU A 93 -15.91 -1.09 -5.75
N GLN A 94 -14.58 -1.14 -5.85
CA GLN A 94 -13.83 -0.35 -6.84
C GLN A 94 -13.77 -1.03 -8.23
N GLY A 95 -14.39 -2.21 -8.39
CA GLY A 95 -14.39 -2.94 -9.66
C GLY A 95 -13.00 -3.43 -10.08
N ALA A 96 -12.08 -3.62 -9.14
CA ALA A 96 -10.71 -4.07 -9.39
C ALA A 96 -10.60 -5.61 -9.36
N ALA A 97 -11.36 -6.25 -8.47
CA ALA A 97 -11.38 -7.72 -8.36
C ALA A 97 -12.78 -8.23 -8.06
N GLU A 98 -13.02 -9.47 -8.41
CA GLU A 98 -14.19 -10.23 -8.00
C GLU A 98 -13.73 -11.41 -7.15
N SER A 99 -14.56 -11.81 -6.20
CA SER A 99 -14.30 -13.00 -5.39
C SER A 99 -15.52 -13.88 -5.32
N HIS A 100 -15.27 -15.18 -5.22
CA HIS A 100 -16.30 -16.18 -4.98
C HIS A 100 -15.85 -17.07 -3.85
N SER A 101 -16.69 -17.20 -2.83
CA SER A 101 -16.44 -18.09 -1.69
C SER A 101 -17.43 -19.23 -1.70
N ASN A 102 -16.92 -20.46 -1.54
CA ASN A 102 -17.72 -21.65 -1.30
C ASN A 102 -17.30 -22.24 0.06
N GLY A 103 -17.95 -21.79 1.12
CA GLY A 103 -17.59 -22.15 2.50
C GLY A 103 -16.28 -21.51 2.95
N SER A 104 -15.36 -22.29 3.52
CA SER A 104 -14.06 -21.81 4.00
C SER A 104 -13.02 -21.60 2.90
N SER A 105 -13.29 -22.03 1.67
CA SER A 105 -12.41 -21.81 0.51
C SER A 105 -12.99 -20.72 -0.40
N GLY A 106 -12.13 -19.80 -0.83
CA GLY A 106 -12.48 -18.72 -1.74
C GLY A 106 -11.46 -18.57 -2.84
N VAL A 107 -11.92 -18.06 -3.98
CA VAL A 107 -11.09 -17.66 -5.11
C VAL A 107 -11.36 -16.21 -5.45
N VAL A 108 -10.34 -15.55 -6.00
CA VAL A 108 -10.34 -14.14 -6.38
C VAL A 108 -9.68 -13.99 -7.74
N TRP A 109 -10.17 -13.06 -8.56
CA TRP A 109 -9.61 -12.75 -9.86
C TRP A 109 -9.77 -11.27 -10.19
N LEU A 110 -8.94 -10.76 -11.10
CA LEU A 110 -9.08 -9.41 -11.63
C LEU A 110 -10.35 -9.33 -12.48
N THR A 111 -11.06 -8.21 -12.40
CA THR A 111 -12.19 -7.96 -13.30
C THR A 111 -11.77 -8.02 -14.77
N PRO A 112 -12.68 -8.30 -15.72
CA PRO A 112 -12.32 -8.54 -17.12
C PRO A 112 -11.51 -7.40 -17.76
N TRP A 113 -11.86 -6.15 -17.48
CA TRP A 113 -11.16 -4.99 -18.02
C TRP A 113 -9.74 -4.85 -17.46
N LEU A 114 -9.52 -5.20 -16.18
CA LEU A 114 -8.21 -5.10 -15.56
C LEU A 114 -7.33 -6.29 -15.97
N THR A 115 -7.94 -7.45 -16.21
CA THR A 115 -7.30 -8.59 -16.87
C THR A 115 -6.79 -8.20 -18.26
N GLU A 116 -7.62 -7.55 -19.07
CA GLU A 116 -7.26 -7.08 -20.42
C GLU A 116 -6.15 -6.02 -20.36
N ALA A 117 -6.29 -4.99 -19.51
CA ALA A 117 -5.28 -3.97 -19.31
C ALA A 117 -3.91 -4.57 -18.91
N ARG A 118 -3.93 -5.55 -18.01
CA ARG A 118 -2.71 -6.28 -17.61
C ARG A 118 -2.15 -7.16 -18.73
N ALA A 119 -2.99 -7.77 -19.55
CA ALA A 119 -2.53 -8.56 -20.69
C ALA A 119 -1.82 -7.68 -21.73
N ASN A 120 -2.31 -6.46 -21.92
CA ASN A 120 -1.77 -5.48 -22.86
C ASN A 120 -0.49 -4.80 -22.33
N ASP A 121 -0.46 -4.42 -21.05
CA ASP A 121 0.69 -3.78 -20.41
C ASP A 121 0.88 -4.23 -18.95
N PRO A 122 1.46 -5.42 -18.72
CA PRO A 122 1.62 -5.94 -17.37
C PRO A 122 2.54 -5.08 -16.52
N ALA A 123 3.59 -4.51 -17.11
CA ALA A 123 4.55 -3.67 -16.42
C ALA A 123 3.95 -2.31 -16.04
N GLY A 124 3.16 -1.70 -16.92
CA GLY A 124 2.48 -0.43 -16.66
C GLY A 124 1.43 -0.51 -15.55
N VAL A 125 0.64 -1.60 -15.50
CA VAL A 125 -0.32 -1.83 -14.41
C VAL A 125 0.39 -1.94 -13.06
N VAL A 126 1.42 -2.78 -12.95
CA VAL A 126 2.18 -2.94 -11.71
C VAL A 126 2.85 -1.64 -11.29
N SER A 127 3.46 -0.92 -12.25
CA SER A 127 4.12 0.36 -11.99
C SER A 127 3.14 1.43 -11.49
N SER A 128 1.92 1.46 -12.02
CA SER A 128 0.88 2.40 -11.59
C SER A 128 0.42 2.12 -10.16
N VAL A 129 0.25 0.85 -9.81
CA VAL A 129 -0.07 0.44 -8.43
C VAL A 129 1.08 0.81 -7.47
N ASP A 130 2.33 0.53 -7.85
CA ASP A 130 3.51 0.87 -7.06
C ASP A 130 3.66 2.39 -6.85
N ALA A 131 3.41 3.20 -7.89
CA ALA A 131 3.41 4.66 -7.78
C ALA A 131 2.37 5.15 -6.78
N ARG A 132 1.15 4.59 -6.80
CA ARG A 132 0.08 4.98 -5.89
C ARG A 132 0.37 4.58 -4.44
N ILE A 133 0.92 3.38 -4.22
CA ILE A 133 1.38 2.96 -2.88
C ILE A 133 2.41 3.97 -2.36
N THR A 134 3.43 4.28 -3.16
CA THR A 134 4.50 5.22 -2.79
C THR A 134 3.96 6.60 -2.43
N GLU A 135 3.02 7.12 -3.22
CA GLU A 135 2.36 8.41 -2.97
C GLU A 135 1.65 8.43 -1.60
N LEU A 136 0.86 7.40 -1.30
CA LEU A 136 0.11 7.31 -0.04
C LEU A 136 1.02 7.15 1.19
N LEU A 137 2.12 6.41 1.05
CA LEU A 137 3.12 6.26 2.12
C LEU A 137 3.86 7.59 2.38
N ALA A 138 4.23 8.31 1.32
CA ALA A 138 4.84 9.62 1.44
C ALA A 138 3.90 10.63 2.13
N ALA A 139 2.60 10.58 1.82
CA ALA A 139 1.58 11.45 2.44
C ALA A 139 1.31 11.10 3.91
N SER A 140 1.51 9.83 4.30
CA SER A 140 1.27 9.34 5.66
C SER A 140 2.46 9.50 6.60
N THR A 141 3.66 9.70 6.04
CA THR A 141 4.85 10.08 6.80
C THR A 141 4.73 11.56 7.15
N PRO A 142 4.57 11.96 8.42
CA PRO A 142 4.62 13.38 8.75
C PRO A 142 5.98 13.89 8.28
N ALA A 143 5.99 14.89 7.41
CA ALA A 143 7.22 15.55 7.01
C ALA A 143 8.01 15.87 8.28
N LEU A 144 9.14 15.18 8.47
CA LEU A 144 10.19 15.57 9.39
C LEU A 144 10.69 16.93 8.89
N SER A 145 9.90 17.98 9.14
CA SER A 145 10.35 19.35 9.02
C SER A 145 11.53 19.43 9.97
N PRO A 146 12.76 19.72 9.50
CA PRO A 146 13.84 20.02 10.42
C PRO A 146 13.37 21.23 11.22
N GLN A 147 13.03 21.02 12.49
CA GLN A 147 12.94 22.12 13.43
C GLN A 147 14.36 22.65 13.53
N LEU A 148 14.70 23.64 12.70
CA LEU A 148 15.86 24.48 12.96
C LEU A 148 15.70 24.95 14.41
N PRO A 149 16.68 24.70 15.30
CA PRO A 149 16.62 25.30 16.61
C PRO A 149 16.59 26.80 16.37
N THR A 150 15.45 27.42 16.68
CA THR A 150 15.34 28.86 16.74
C THR A 150 16.28 29.27 17.86
N ARG A 151 17.51 29.63 17.49
CA ARG A 151 18.46 30.29 18.37
C ARG A 151 17.86 31.66 18.68
N ARG A 152 16.89 31.69 19.60
CA ARG A 152 16.57 32.90 20.35
C ARG A 152 17.81 33.16 21.20
N GLY A 153 18.77 33.83 20.59
CA GLY A 153 19.80 34.55 21.32
C GLY A 153 19.06 35.54 22.21
N SER A 154 18.87 35.13 23.46
CA SER A 154 18.56 36.00 24.57
C SER A 154 19.64 37.08 24.55
N THR A 155 19.27 38.31 24.20
CA THR A 155 20.06 39.49 24.51
C THR A 155 20.11 39.59 26.03
N LEU A 156 21.08 38.91 26.62
CA LEU A 156 21.48 39.10 28.00
C LEU A 156 22.01 40.53 28.13
N ARG A 157 21.37 41.23 29.06
CA ARG A 157 21.76 42.49 29.71
C ARG A 157 23.26 42.80 29.63
N ALA A 158 23.59 44.00 29.17
CA ALA A 158 24.76 44.74 29.65
C ALA A 158 24.24 45.85 30.57
N GLU A 159 24.14 45.55 31.86
CA GLU A 159 24.15 46.57 32.91
C GLU A 159 25.63 46.86 33.27
N GLY A 160 26.08 48.10 33.05
CA GLY A 160 27.02 48.81 33.92
C GLY A 160 28.55 48.66 33.76
N LEU A 161 29.23 49.81 33.98
CA LEU A 161 30.67 50.09 34.19
C LEU A 161 31.57 50.01 32.93
N VAL A 162 32.29 51.06 32.51
CA VAL A 162 33.12 52.05 33.24
C VAL A 162 33.02 53.43 32.59
#